data_AF-A0A7C3XE07-F1
#
_entry.id   AF-A0A7C3XE07-F1
#
_cell.length_a   1.000
_cell.length_b   1.000
_cell.length_c   1.000
_cell.angle_alpha   90.00
_cell.angle_beta   90.00
_cell.angle_gamma   90.00
#
_symmetry.space_group_name_H-M   'P 1'
#
loop_
_entity.id
_entity.type
_entity.pdbx_description
1 polymer ?
#
loop_
_entity_poly.entity_id
_entity_poly.type
_entity_poly.pdbx_seq_one_letter_code
_entity_poly.pdbx_strand_id
1 'polypeptide(L)'
;MSDQVFGQAYADQYDLLYHDKDYEAECDLLEEVFRRYGQEPIKSILDLGCGTGNHAILLARRGYRVTGVDLSADMLAHAREGGWNPVA
;
A
#
# COMPACT_ATOMS: atom_id res chain seq x y z
N MET A 1 -19.02 15.25 -6.94
CA MET A 1 -18.02 16.22 -6.45
C MET A 1 -17.07 15.49 -5.50
N SER A 2 -16.20 14.60 -6.02
CA SER A 2 -15.25 13.81 -5.21
C SER A 2 -13.99 13.37 -5.97
N ASP A 3 -13.98 13.38 -7.31
CA ASP A 3 -12.83 12.88 -8.10
C ASP A 3 -11.62 13.83 -8.20
N GLN A 4 -11.70 15.06 -7.67
CA GLN A 4 -10.66 16.06 -7.93
C GLN A 4 -9.49 16.06 -6.94
N VAL A 5 -9.61 15.44 -5.76
CA VAL A 5 -8.56 15.51 -4.73
C VAL A 5 -7.53 14.39 -4.85
N PHE A 6 -7.91 13.20 -5.31
CA PHE A 6 -7.05 12.01 -5.39
C PHE A 6 -6.76 11.54 -6.83
N GLY A 7 -6.86 12.45 -7.79
CA GLY A 7 -6.55 12.18 -9.19
C GLY A 7 -5.04 12.24 -9.50
N GLN A 8 -4.69 12.04 -10.76
CA GLN A 8 -3.30 11.96 -11.26
C GLN A 8 -2.32 12.96 -10.65
N ALA A 9 -2.68 14.25 -10.60
CA ALA A 9 -1.80 15.29 -10.06
C ALA A 9 -1.48 15.11 -8.57
N TYR A 10 -2.44 14.58 -7.79
CA TYR A 10 -2.18 14.23 -6.39
C TYR A 10 -1.35 12.97 -6.29
N ALA A 11 -1.62 11.93 -7.08
CA ALA A 11 -0.83 10.71 -7.08
C ALA A 11 0.65 10.97 -7.43
N ASP A 12 0.90 11.76 -8.48
CA ASP A 12 2.24 12.16 -8.91
C ASP A 12 2.97 12.98 -7.81
N GLN A 13 2.23 13.82 -7.06
CA GLN A 13 2.78 14.60 -5.96
C GLN A 13 2.82 13.84 -4.63
N TYR A 14 2.06 12.76 -4.47
CA TYR A 14 1.95 12.00 -3.24
C TYR A 14 3.28 11.35 -2.90
N ASP A 15 3.90 10.69 -3.88
CA ASP A 15 5.21 10.08 -3.70
C ASP A 15 6.30 11.14 -3.44
N LEU A 16 6.14 12.37 -3.95
CA LEU A 16 7.03 13.49 -3.67
C LEU A 16 6.84 14.06 -2.25
N LEU A 17 5.59 14.15 -1.78
CA LEU A 17 5.22 14.66 -0.45
C LEU A 17 5.54 13.65 0.66
N TYR A 18 5.49 12.35 0.36
CA TYR A 18 5.76 11.24 1.28
C TYR A 18 7.08 10.53 0.99
N HIS A 19 7.96 11.11 0.17
CA HIS A 19 9.31 10.61 -0.11
C HIS A 19 10.10 10.29 1.18
N ASP A 20 9.94 11.10 2.23
CA ASP A 20 10.66 10.93 3.50
C ASP A 20 10.00 9.90 4.43
N LYS A 21 8.91 9.25 4.01
CA LYS A 21 8.22 8.27 4.84
C LYS A 21 8.95 6.94 4.79
N ASP A 22 9.42 6.50 5.95
CA ASP A 22 10.13 5.23 6.10
C ASP A 22 9.14 4.06 6.09
N TYR A 23 8.72 3.67 4.88
CA TYR A 23 7.79 2.56 4.68
C TYR A 23 8.37 1.22 5.14
N GLU A 24 9.70 1.06 5.17
CA GLU A 24 10.35 -0.14 5.70
C GLU A 24 10.15 -0.22 7.23
N ALA A 25 10.41 0.88 7.96
CA ALA A 25 10.18 0.93 9.41
C ALA A 25 8.69 0.76 9.77
N GLU A 26 7.77 1.28 8.94
CA GLU A 26 6.34 1.04 9.13
C GLU A 26 5.98 -0.45 8.90
N CYS A 27 6.59 -1.11 7.92
CA CYS A 27 6.40 -2.55 7.72
C CYS A 27 6.99 -3.37 8.87
N ASP A 28 8.14 -2.98 9.44
CA ASP A 28 8.72 -3.61 10.63
C ASP A 28 7.75 -3.51 11.83
N LEU A 29 7.13 -2.35 12.01
CA LEU A 29 6.10 -2.14 13.04
C LEU A 29 4.88 -3.04 12.79
N LEU A 30 4.43 -3.19 11.55
CA LEU A 30 3.32 -4.09 11.22
C LEU A 30 3.67 -5.55 11.55
N GLU A 31 4.88 -6.01 11.22
CA GLU A 31 5.33 -7.36 11.56
C GLU A 31 5.46 -7.58 13.08
N GLU A 32 5.86 -6.55 13.84
CA GLU A 32 5.82 -6.56 15.31
C GLU A 32 4.40 -6.74 15.83
N VAL A 33 3.45 -5.98 15.28
CA VAL A 33 2.02 -6.10 15.62
C VAL A 33 1.49 -7.49 15.28
N PHE A 34 1.83 -8.04 14.11
CA PHE A 34 1.43 -9.39 13.71
C PHE A 34 1.96 -10.44 14.68
N ARG A 35 3.22 -10.34 15.11
CA ARG A 35 3.82 -11.29 16.05
C ARG A 35 3.23 -11.19 17.45
N ARG A 36 2.87 -9.98 17.87
CA ARG A 36 2.35 -9.72 19.22
C ARG A 36 0.87 -10.10 19.37
N TYR A 37 0.07 -9.86 18.34
CA TYR A 37 -1.39 -9.98 18.42
C TYR A 37 -1.98 -11.04 17.49
N GLY A 38 -1.23 -11.51 16.50
CA GLY A 38 -1.64 -12.62 15.64
C GLY A 38 -1.77 -13.91 16.45
N GLN A 39 -2.91 -14.58 16.31
CA GLN A 39 -3.13 -15.89 16.94
C GLN A 39 -2.40 -17.02 16.21
N GLU A 40 -2.05 -16.78 14.94
CA GLU A 40 -1.34 -17.69 14.04
C GLU A 40 -0.48 -16.89 13.06
N PRO A 41 0.50 -17.52 12.36
CA PRO A 41 1.33 -16.82 11.40
C PRO A 41 0.49 -16.14 10.30
N ILE A 42 0.57 -14.82 10.22
CA ILE A 42 -0.11 -14.04 9.19
C ILE A 42 0.50 -14.38 7.83
N LYS A 43 -0.35 -14.73 6.85
CA LYS A 43 0.06 -15.08 5.49
C LYS A 43 -0.57 -14.20 4.43
N SER A 44 -1.73 -13.61 4.73
CA SER A 44 -2.48 -12.77 3.80
C SER A 44 -2.89 -11.46 4.47
N ILE A 45 -2.79 -10.37 3.72
CA ILE A 45 -3.06 -9.01 4.19
C ILE A 45 -4.04 -8.35 3.21
N LEU A 46 -5.02 -7.63 3.76
CA LEU A 46 -5.89 -6.73 3.01
C LEU A 46 -5.50 -5.29 3.34
N ASP A 47 -5.05 -4.54 2.34
CA ASP A 47 -4.69 -3.13 2.45
C ASP A 47 -5.81 -2.25 1.87
N LEU A 48 -6.55 -1.57 2.75
CA LEU A 48 -7.71 -0.76 2.38
C LEU A 48 -7.31 0.71 2.26
N GLY A 49 -7.50 1.30 1.08
CA GLY A 49 -6.93 2.60 0.75
C GLY A 49 -5.44 2.49 0.44
N CYS A 50 -5.05 1.49 -0.34
CA CYS A 50 -3.65 1.12 -0.57
C CYS A 50 -2.85 2.17 -1.38
N GLY A 51 -3.52 3.15 -1.98
CA GLY A 51 -2.88 4.22 -2.75
C GLY A 51 -1.96 3.68 -3.86
N THR A 52 -0.74 4.21 -3.94
CA THR A 52 0.31 3.77 -4.88
C THR A 52 0.94 2.42 -4.49
N GLY A 53 0.49 1.79 -3.40
CA GLY A 53 0.89 0.45 -3.01
C GLY A 53 2.20 0.35 -2.24
N ASN A 54 2.72 1.46 -1.67
CA ASN A 54 4.02 1.49 -1.00
C ASN A 54 4.16 0.43 0.11
N HIS A 55 3.18 0.27 1.00
CA HIS A 55 3.18 -0.81 2.00
C HIS A 55 2.92 -2.18 1.37
N ALA A 56 1.93 -2.27 0.48
CA ALA A 56 1.52 -3.53 -0.11
C ALA A 56 2.65 -4.21 -0.90
N ILE A 57 3.42 -3.42 -1.66
CA ILE A 57 4.59 -3.89 -2.42
C ILE A 57 5.68 -4.40 -1.47
N LEU A 58 6.01 -3.66 -0.41
CA LEU A 58 7.05 -4.05 0.53
C LEU A 58 6.66 -5.32 1.30
N LEU A 59 5.43 -5.38 1.81
CA LEU A 59 4.92 -6.57 2.48
C LEU A 59 4.85 -7.78 1.53
N ALA A 60 4.48 -7.58 0.26
CA ALA A 60 4.54 -8.64 -0.73
C ALA A 60 5.97 -9.16 -0.95
N ARG A 61 6.96 -8.27 -1.01
CA ARG A 61 8.40 -8.64 -1.10
C ARG A 61 8.90 -9.38 0.15
N ARG A 62 8.33 -9.09 1.32
CA ARG A 62 8.60 -9.81 2.58
C ARG A 62 7.93 -11.19 2.66
N GLY A 63 7.15 -11.58 1.64
CA GLY A 63 6.58 -12.92 1.49
C GLY A 63 5.10 -13.02 1.87
N TYR A 64 4.43 -11.91 2.18
CA TYR A 64 3.00 -11.89 2.42
C TYR A 64 2.20 -11.93 1.11
N ARG A 65 1.03 -12.53 1.13
CA ARG A 65 0.04 -12.38 0.07
C ARG A 65 -0.79 -11.12 0.33
N VAL A 66 -0.50 -10.04 -0.37
CA VAL A 66 -1.21 -8.78 -0.17
C VAL A 66 -2.25 -8.56 -1.26
N THR A 67 -3.46 -8.25 -0.84
CA THR A 67 -4.54 -7.73 -1.67
C THR A 67 -4.73 -6.28 -1.26
N GLY A 68 -4.64 -5.32 -2.17
CA GLY A 68 -5.04 -3.94 -1.85
C GLY A 68 -6.17 -3.44 -2.71
N VAL A 69 -6.92 -2.52 -2.13
CA VAL A 69 -8.11 -1.88 -2.69
C VAL A 69 -7.96 -0.38 -2.52
N ASP A 70 -8.24 0.39 -3.55
CA ASP A 70 -8.32 1.85 -3.48
C ASP A 70 -9.44 2.36 -4.38
N LEU A 71 -10.09 3.45 -3.99
CA LEU A 71 -11.17 4.05 -4.78
C LEU A 71 -10.62 4.81 -5.99
N SER A 72 -9.37 5.30 -5.93
CA SER A 72 -8.75 6.06 -7.01
C SER A 72 -8.14 5.13 -8.06
N ALA A 73 -8.71 5.14 -9.26
CA ALA A 73 -8.18 4.40 -10.40
C ALA A 73 -6.75 4.85 -10.78
N ASP A 74 -6.42 6.13 -10.58
CA ASP A 74 -5.10 6.70 -10.88
C ASP A 74 -4.05 6.17 -9.88
N MET A 75 -4.40 6.06 -8.59
CA MET A 75 -3.53 5.46 -7.57
C MET A 75 -3.24 3.99 -7.89
N LEU A 76 -4.27 3.24 -8.29
CA LEU A 76 -4.13 1.85 -8.71
C LEU A 76 -3.33 1.69 -10.01
N ALA A 77 -3.38 2.66 -10.91
CA ALA A 77 -2.56 2.66 -12.12
C ALA A 77 -1.07 2.81 -11.76
N HIS A 78 -0.73 3.77 -10.90
CA HIS A 78 0.63 3.94 -10.38
C HIS A 78 1.16 2.70 -9.66
N ALA A 79 0.33 2.08 -8.81
CA ALA A 79 0.69 0.83 -8.13
C ALA A 79 1.05 -0.30 -9.12
N ARG A 80 0.39 -0.35 -10.29
CA ARG A 80 0.68 -1.31 -11.37
C ARG A 80 1.97 -1.00 -12.10
N GLU A 81 2.29 0.28 -12.32
CA GLU A 81 3.58 0.69 -12.89
C GLU A 81 4.74 0.30 -11.97
N GLY A 82 4.53 0.34 -10.64
CA GLY A 82 5.44 -0.18 -9.62
C GLY A 82 5.62 -1.71 -9.61
N GLY A 83 4.92 -2.44 -10.49
CA GLY A 83 5.07 -3.88 -10.68
C GLY A 83 4.23 -4.76 -9.75
N TRP A 84 3.22 -4.19 -9.08
CA TRP A 84 2.30 -4.94 -8.23
C TRP A 84 0.86 -4.81 -8.73
N ASN A 85 0.05 -5.87 -8.60
CA ASN A 85 -1.28 -5.91 -9.21
C ASN A 85 -2.40 -5.84 -8.15
N PRO A 86 -2.90 -4.63 -7.82
CA PRO A 86 -4.03 -4.45 -6.91
C PRO A 86 -5.37 -4.75 -7.58
N VAL A 87 -6.39 -4.94 -6.72
CA VAL A 87 -7.79 -5.02 -7.12
C VAL A 87 -8.45 -3.65 -6.94
N ALA A 88 -9.39 -3.33 -7.82
CA ALA A 88 -10.25 -2.15 -7.70
C ALA A 88 -11.44 -2.44 -6.77
#